data_AF-A0A2X2CG60-F1
#
_entry.id   AF-A0A2X2CG60-F1
#
_cell.length_a   1.000
_cell.length_b   1.000
_cell.length_c   1.000
_cell.angle_alpha   90.00
_cell.angle_beta   90.00
_cell.angle_gamma   90.00
#
_symmetry.space_group_name_H-M   'P 1'
#
loop_
_entity.id
_entity.type
_entity.pdbx_description
1 polymer ?
#
loop_
_entity_poly.entity_id
_entity_poly.type
_entity_poly.pdbx_seq_one_letter_code
_entity_poly.pdbx_strand_id
1 'polypeptide(L)'
;MRFRSPLSNGRSCQRGDTLIEALVGVLLMSIIGIGMIHIATRIQQTQTDLHIQNYIVVQMRNLLHVYGTTLCPGNSANSKAIVYSPIDGSPFPLDVECTTTSGAISLGGRTVDASPQHVMLQTRAMDQEVFGLPIQVGDL
;
A
#
# COMPACT_ATOMS: atom_id res chain seq x y z
N MET A 1 8.37 -61.49 -48.82
CA MET A 1 6.90 -61.43 -48.63
C MET A 1 6.55 -61.97 -47.25
N ARG A 2 6.14 -61.10 -46.31
CA ARG A 2 5.35 -61.49 -45.14
C ARG A 2 4.61 -60.26 -44.62
N PHE A 3 3.40 -60.09 -45.11
CA PHE A 3 2.42 -59.16 -44.54
C PHE A 3 2.05 -59.68 -43.15
N ARG A 4 2.38 -58.92 -42.10
CA ARG A 4 1.77 -59.08 -40.78
C ARG A 4 0.65 -58.05 -40.67
N SER A 5 -0.57 -58.55 -40.74
CA SER A 5 -1.81 -57.84 -40.40
C SER A 5 -1.77 -57.33 -38.95
N PRO A 6 -2.23 -56.11 -38.66
CA PRO A 6 -2.56 -55.73 -37.31
C PRO A 6 -3.88 -56.41 -36.93
N LEU A 7 -3.80 -57.43 -36.08
CA LEU A 7 -4.98 -57.99 -35.42
C LEU A 7 -5.55 -56.91 -34.50
N SER A 8 -6.67 -56.34 -34.94
CA SER A 8 -7.63 -55.61 -34.14
C SER A 8 -7.99 -56.42 -32.88
N ASN A 9 -7.44 -56.06 -31.72
CA ASN A 9 -8.00 -56.46 -30.44
C ASN A 9 -7.61 -55.49 -29.30
N GLY A 10 -8.37 -54.40 -29.17
CA GLY A 10 -8.16 -53.42 -28.08
C GLY A 10 -9.26 -52.37 -27.92
N ARG A 11 -10.49 -52.63 -28.41
CA ARG A 11 -11.55 -51.60 -28.50
C ARG A 11 -12.34 -51.36 -27.19
N SER A 12 -12.19 -52.20 -26.16
CA SER A 12 -12.90 -52.06 -24.88
C SER A 12 -12.06 -51.43 -23.77
N CYS A 13 -10.72 -51.54 -23.81
CA CYS A 13 -9.82 -50.91 -22.83
C CYS A 13 -9.60 -49.41 -23.14
N GLN A 14 -9.69 -49.03 -24.41
CA GLN A 14 -9.49 -47.65 -24.88
C GLN A 14 -10.57 -46.66 -24.40
N ARG A 15 -11.74 -47.14 -23.97
CA ARG A 15 -12.82 -46.28 -23.42
C ARG A 15 -12.65 -45.96 -21.93
N GLY A 16 -11.93 -46.80 -21.20
CA GLY A 16 -11.66 -46.59 -19.77
C GLY A 16 -10.55 -45.57 -19.55
N ASP A 17 -9.52 -45.61 -20.41
CA ASP A 17 -8.38 -44.70 -20.34
C ASP A 17 -8.79 -43.25 -20.63
N THR A 18 -9.67 -43.02 -21.61
CA THR A 18 -10.21 -41.69 -21.93
C THR A 18 -11.00 -41.05 -20.78
N LEU A 19 -11.62 -41.85 -19.91
CA LEU A 19 -12.35 -41.35 -18.74
C LEU A 19 -11.38 -40.91 -17.63
N ILE A 20 -10.30 -41.68 -17.41
CA ILE A 20 -9.26 -41.35 -16.44
C ILE A 20 -8.47 -40.12 -16.91
N GLU A 21 -8.15 -40.04 -18.20
CA GLU A 21 -7.45 -38.89 -18.78
C GLU A 21 -8.26 -37.59 -18.64
N ALA A 22 -9.57 -37.64 -18.91
CA ALA A 22 -10.47 -36.51 -18.70
C ALA A 22 -10.58 -36.13 -17.20
N LEU A 23 -10.63 -37.11 -16.29
CA LEU A 23 -10.70 -36.86 -14.86
C LEU A 23 -9.42 -36.20 -14.34
N VAL A 24 -8.24 -36.64 -14.81
CA VAL A 24 -6.95 -36.02 -14.49
C VAL A 24 -6.90 -34.59 -15.04
N GLY A 25 -7.38 -34.35 -16.26
CA GLY A 25 -7.45 -33.01 -16.84
C GLY A 25 -8.31 -32.04 -16.00
N VAL A 26 -9.49 -32.48 -15.56
CA VAL A 26 -10.37 -31.68 -14.69
C VAL A 26 -9.76 -31.47 -13.31
N LEU A 27 -9.09 -32.48 -12.75
CA LEU A 27 -8.41 -32.38 -11.45
C LEU A 27 -7.27 -31.36 -11.50
N LEU A 28 -6.43 -31.40 -12.54
CA LEU A 28 -5.35 -30.44 -12.72
C LEU A 28 -5.90 -29.02 -12.92
N MET A 29 -6.93 -28.86 -13.76
CA MET A 29 -7.56 -27.56 -13.99
C MET A 29 -8.20 -27.00 -12.71
N SER A 30 -8.78 -27.86 -11.86
CA SER A 30 -9.33 -27.49 -10.56
C SER A 30 -8.26 -26.98 -9.59
N ILE A 31 -7.12 -27.68 -9.49
CA ILE A 31 -5.99 -27.26 -8.63
C ILE A 31 -5.45 -25.90 -9.10
N ILE A 32 -5.27 -25.71 -10.40
CA ILE A 32 -4.81 -24.44 -10.98
C ILE A 32 -5.83 -23.32 -10.71
N GLY A 33 -7.12 -23.59 -10.88
CA GLY A 33 -8.20 -22.62 -10.62
C GLY A 33 -8.25 -22.16 -9.17
N ILE A 34 -8.15 -23.09 -8.22
CA ILE A 34 -8.12 -22.78 -6.77
C ILE A 34 -6.88 -21.96 -6.42
N GLY A 35 -5.71 -22.30 -6.99
CA GLY A 35 -4.48 -21.55 -6.79
C GLY A 35 -4.60 -20.09 -7.25
N MET A 36 -5.20 -19.84 -8.41
CA MET A 36 -5.39 -18.47 -8.93
C MET A 36 -6.33 -17.64 -8.05
N ILE A 37 -7.42 -18.22 -7.53
CA ILE A 37 -8.36 -17.53 -6.64
C ILE A 37 -7.68 -17.12 -5.32
N HIS A 38 -6.86 -18.00 -4.75
CA HIS A 38 -6.10 -17.69 -3.54
C HIS A 38 -5.11 -16.54 -3.73
N ILE A 39 -4.47 -16.44 -4.91
CA ILE A 39 -3.54 -15.35 -5.19
C ILE A 39 -4.30 -14.04 -5.46
N ALA A 40 -5.38 -14.08 -6.23
CA ALA A 40 -6.18 -12.90 -6.58
C ALA A 40 -6.76 -12.20 -5.33
N THR A 41 -7.25 -12.99 -4.36
CA THR A 41 -7.78 -12.46 -3.09
C THR A 41 -6.72 -11.72 -2.27
N ARG A 42 -5.48 -12.21 -2.24
CA ARG A 42 -4.37 -11.53 -1.58
C ARG A 42 -3.98 -10.24 -2.29
N ILE A 43 -3.94 -10.25 -3.63
CA ILE A 43 -3.58 -9.07 -4.43
C ILE A 43 -4.59 -7.93 -4.22
N GLN A 44 -5.90 -8.24 -4.18
CA GLN A 44 -6.94 -7.22 -3.94
C GLN A 44 -6.81 -6.58 -2.55
N GLN A 45 -6.46 -7.36 -1.53
CA GLN A 45 -6.19 -6.84 -0.19
C GLN A 45 -4.99 -5.90 -0.18
N THR A 46 -3.89 -6.28 -0.84
CA THR A 46 -2.68 -5.45 -0.93
C THR A 46 -2.88 -4.16 -1.72
N GLN A 47 -3.65 -4.17 -2.82
CA GLN A 47 -3.93 -2.95 -3.58
C GLN A 47 -4.71 -1.92 -2.76
N THR A 48 -5.66 -2.38 -1.95
CA THR A 48 -6.49 -1.52 -1.12
C THR A 48 -5.63 -0.82 -0.06
N ASP A 49 -4.73 -1.54 0.59
CA ASP A 49 -3.81 -1.00 1.60
C ASP A 49 -2.84 0.05 1.00
N LEU A 50 -2.23 -0.25 -0.14
CA LEU A 50 -1.31 0.68 -0.83
C LEU A 50 -2.00 1.99 -1.25
N HIS A 51 -3.27 1.93 -1.65
CA HIS A 51 -4.03 3.11 -2.03
C HIS A 51 -4.31 4.03 -0.84
N ILE A 52 -4.57 3.45 0.35
CA ILE A 52 -4.83 4.21 1.58
C ILE A 52 -3.57 4.93 2.04
N GLN A 53 -2.44 4.25 2.06
CA GLN A 53 -1.16 4.83 2.49
C GLN A 53 -0.78 6.03 1.62
N ASN A 54 -0.89 5.91 0.29
CA ASN A 54 -0.58 7.01 -0.63
C ASN A 54 -1.56 8.19 -0.46
N TYR A 55 -2.85 7.90 -0.27
CA TYR A 55 -3.86 8.94 -0.04
C TYR A 55 -3.57 9.76 1.22
N ILE A 56 -3.13 9.10 2.29
CA ILE A 56 -2.80 9.75 3.56
C ILE A 56 -1.54 10.60 3.43
N VAL A 57 -0.51 10.12 2.73
CA VAL A 57 0.69 10.92 2.43
C VAL A 57 0.32 12.19 1.66
N VAL A 58 -0.57 12.08 0.67
CA VAL A 58 -1.04 13.25 -0.10
C VAL A 58 -1.81 14.23 0.80
N GLN A 59 -2.69 13.74 1.68
CA GLN A 59 -3.37 14.61 2.65
C GLN A 59 -2.39 15.29 3.61
N MET A 60 -1.41 14.56 4.15
CA MET A 60 -0.38 15.12 5.01
C MET A 60 0.45 16.19 4.29
N ARG A 61 0.88 15.93 3.05
CA ARG A 61 1.60 16.95 2.24
C ARG A 61 0.73 18.17 1.98
N ASN A 62 -0.56 17.99 1.74
CA ASN A 62 -1.48 19.11 1.55
C ASN A 62 -1.62 19.94 2.83
N LEU A 63 -1.75 19.30 4.00
CA LEU A 63 -1.76 20.00 5.29
C LEU A 63 -0.46 20.77 5.53
N LEU A 64 0.68 20.16 5.22
CA LEU A 64 2.00 20.80 5.32
C LEU A 64 2.13 21.99 4.36
N HIS A 65 1.59 21.90 3.15
CA HIS A 65 1.62 22.98 2.17
C HIS A 65 0.68 24.14 2.53
N VAL A 66 -0.50 23.84 3.08
CA VAL A 66 -1.52 24.85 3.41
C VAL A 66 -1.22 25.55 4.73
N TYR A 67 -0.80 24.80 5.75
CA TYR A 67 -0.64 25.33 7.11
C TYR A 67 0.83 25.47 7.55
N GLY A 68 1.75 24.66 7.02
CA GLY A 68 3.18 24.77 7.28
C GLY A 68 3.52 24.93 8.76
N THR A 69 4.25 26.00 9.09
CA THR A 69 4.71 26.33 10.45
C THR A 69 3.59 26.67 11.44
N THR A 70 2.37 26.96 10.97
CA THR A 70 1.22 27.20 11.85
C THR A 70 0.71 25.92 12.52
N LEU A 71 1.17 24.74 12.08
CA LEU A 71 0.91 23.44 12.70
C LEU A 71 1.74 23.22 13.98
N CYS A 72 2.82 23.98 14.17
CA CYS A 72 3.72 23.83 15.31
C CYS A 72 3.08 24.20 16.65
N PRO A 73 3.53 23.60 17.77
CA PRO A 73 3.07 23.95 19.11
C PRO A 73 3.27 25.44 19.41
N GLY A 74 2.21 26.11 19.86
CA GLY A 74 2.18 27.56 20.12
C GLY A 74 1.34 28.37 19.13
N ASN A 75 0.92 27.77 18.01
CA ASN A 75 0.07 28.41 17.01
C ASN A 75 -1.38 27.89 17.07
N SER A 76 -2.36 28.74 16.73
CA SER A 76 -3.79 28.38 16.77
C SER A 76 -4.21 27.29 15.77
N ALA A 77 -3.33 26.91 14.85
CA ALA A 77 -3.62 25.92 13.80
C ALA A 77 -3.13 24.49 14.14
N ASN A 78 -2.49 24.26 15.29
CA ASN A 78 -2.02 22.93 15.70
C ASN A 78 -3.17 21.90 15.73
N SER A 79 -4.37 22.28 16.17
CA SER A 79 -5.56 21.42 16.15
C SER A 79 -6.05 21.01 14.74
N LYS A 80 -5.41 21.52 13.66
CA LYS A 80 -5.73 21.17 12.27
C LYS A 80 -4.86 20.04 11.70
N ALA A 81 -3.93 19.49 12.47
CA ALA A 81 -3.11 18.33 12.10
C ALA A 81 -3.92 17.03 12.18
N ILE A 82 -5.01 16.93 11.39
CA ILE A 82 -5.92 15.79 11.35
C ILE A 82 -6.13 15.39 9.89
N VAL A 83 -5.99 14.09 9.61
CA VAL A 83 -6.22 13.47 8.31
C VAL A 83 -7.46 12.57 8.42
N TYR A 84 -8.21 12.40 7.34
CA TYR A 84 -9.43 11.58 7.35
C TYR A 84 -9.25 10.28 6.56
N SER A 85 -9.80 9.19 7.08
CA SER A 85 -9.87 7.91 6.36
C SER A 85 -10.69 8.04 5.08
N PRO A 86 -10.21 7.55 3.92
CA PRO A 86 -11.01 7.48 2.70
C PRO A 86 -12.14 6.44 2.77
N ILE A 87 -12.10 5.51 3.73
CA ILE A 87 -13.07 4.41 3.86
C ILE A 87 -14.26 4.84 4.70
N ASP A 88 -13.99 5.31 5.93
CA ASP A 88 -15.02 5.56 6.94
C ASP A 88 -15.12 7.04 7.35
N GLY A 89 -14.26 7.92 6.82
CA GLY A 89 -14.22 9.34 7.19
C GLY A 89 -13.80 9.59 8.65
N SER A 90 -13.26 8.59 9.34
CA SER A 90 -12.77 8.71 10.71
C SER A 90 -11.56 9.65 10.79
N PRO A 91 -11.46 10.50 11.84
CA PRO A 91 -10.33 11.40 12.02
C PRO A 91 -9.11 10.66 12.60
N PHE A 92 -7.98 10.79 11.92
CA PHE A 92 -6.66 10.36 12.37
C PHE A 92 -5.81 11.60 12.69
N PRO A 93 -5.69 11.98 13.97
CA PRO A 93 -4.81 13.08 14.36
C PRO A 93 -3.34 12.65 14.23
N LEU A 94 -2.54 13.60 13.76
CA LEU A 94 -1.11 13.45 13.50
C LEU A 94 -0.31 13.99 14.68
N ASP A 95 0.85 13.38 14.91
CA ASP A 95 1.89 13.95 15.75
C ASP A 95 2.67 14.98 14.94
N VAL A 96 2.89 16.17 15.49
CA VAL A 96 3.57 17.28 14.82
C VAL A 96 4.86 17.57 15.58
N GLU A 97 5.99 17.27 14.94
CA GLU A 97 7.30 17.62 15.44
C GLU A 97 7.83 18.83 14.67
N CYS A 98 8.25 19.87 15.38
CA CYS A 98 8.79 21.07 14.78
C CYS A 98 10.20 21.35 15.30
N THR A 99 11.14 21.50 14.39
CA THR A 99 12.53 21.85 14.68
C THR A 99 12.82 23.25 14.16
N THR A 100 13.35 24.11 15.03
CA THR A 100 13.86 25.44 14.66
C THR A 100 15.37 25.37 14.51
N THR A 101 15.87 25.54 13.30
CA THR A 101 17.30 25.71 13.08
C THR A 101 17.61 27.20 13.11
N SER A 102 18.21 27.69 14.19
CA SER A 102 18.61 29.10 14.31
C SER A 102 19.79 29.39 13.40
N GLY A 103 19.56 30.09 12.30
CA GLY A 103 20.60 30.49 11.35
C GLY A 103 20.37 31.91 10.87
N ALA A 104 21.28 32.83 11.19
CA ALA A 104 21.23 34.19 10.66
C ALA A 104 21.64 34.18 9.18
N ILE A 105 20.75 34.57 8.28
CA ILE A 105 21.04 34.72 6.85
C ILE A 105 21.47 36.17 6.63
N SER A 106 22.69 36.39 6.15
CA SER A 106 23.18 37.74 5.80
C SER A 106 22.98 38.02 4.31
N LEU A 107 22.10 38.97 4.00
CA LEU A 107 21.90 39.50 2.66
C LEU A 107 22.44 40.93 2.63
N GLY A 108 23.52 41.16 1.90
CA GLY A 108 24.10 42.50 1.72
C GLY A 108 24.53 43.19 3.01
N GLY A 109 25.06 42.45 4.00
CA GLY A 109 25.56 43.02 5.26
C GLY A 109 24.50 43.26 6.34
N ARG A 110 23.24 42.89 6.10
CA ARG A 110 22.18 42.82 7.12
C ARG A 110 21.89 41.38 7.47
N THR A 111 22.02 41.05 8.76
CA THR A 111 21.63 39.75 9.30
C THR A 111 20.12 39.72 9.51
N VAL A 112 19.43 38.85 8.78
CA VAL A 112 18.05 38.50 9.04
C VAL A 112 18.09 37.20 9.83
N ASP A 113 17.51 37.21 11.02
CA ASP A 113 17.30 36.00 11.82
C ASP A 113 16.16 35.21 11.17
N ALA A 114 16.50 34.49 10.11
CA ALA A 114 15.60 33.60 9.41
C ALA A 114 15.87 32.22 9.97
N SER A 115 15.23 31.88 11.10
CA SER A 115 15.25 30.50 11.58
C SER A 115 14.26 29.69 10.73
N PRO A 116 14.71 28.88 9.75
CA PRO A 116 13.83 27.96 9.07
C PRO A 116 13.22 27.01 10.10
N GLN A 117 11.89 26.99 10.12
CA GLN A 117 11.12 26.03 10.90
C GLN A 117 10.82 24.83 10.01
N HIS A 118 11.37 23.69 10.38
CA HIS A 118 11.11 22.40 9.77
C HIS A 118 9.94 21.75 10.51
N VAL A 119 9.02 21.15 9.76
CA VAL A 119 7.79 20.56 10.30
C VAL A 119 7.69 19.13 9.79
N MET A 120 7.69 18.18 10.72
CA MET A 120 7.49 16.77 10.47
C MET A 120 6.13 16.35 11.02
N LEU A 121 5.33 15.73 10.16
CA LEU A 121 4.07 15.11 10.50
C LEU A 121 4.25 13.60 10.58
N GLN A 122 3.80 12.97 11.65
CA GLN A 122 3.88 11.53 11.84
C GLN A 122 2.52 10.94 12.24
N THR A 123 2.15 9.79 11.69
CA THR A 123 1.01 9.02 12.21
C THR A 123 1.34 8.47 13.59
N ARG A 124 0.36 8.48 14.50
CA ARG A 124 0.57 7.92 15.85
C ARG A 124 0.84 6.42 15.77
N ALA A 125 1.63 5.93 16.72
CA ALA A 125 1.96 4.50 16.85
C ALA A 125 0.71 3.61 17.07
N MET A 126 -0.41 4.20 17.49
CA MET A 126 -1.67 3.48 17.72
C MET A 126 -2.40 3.15 16.41
N ASP A 127 -2.10 3.87 15.33
CA ASP A 127 -2.71 3.66 14.00
C ASP A 127 -1.91 2.64 13.16
N GLN A 128 -0.94 1.95 13.78
CA GLN A 128 -0.05 0.99 13.14
C GLN A 128 -0.77 -0.27 12.61
N GLU A 129 -1.92 -0.64 13.18
CA GLU A 129 -2.74 -1.73 12.62
C GLU A 129 -3.33 -1.39 11.24
N VAL A 130 -3.45 -0.10 10.91
CA VAL A 130 -4.01 0.38 9.64
C VAL A 130 -2.91 0.65 8.61
N PHE A 131 -1.74 1.12 9.06
CA PHE A 131 -0.66 1.54 8.15
C PHE A 131 0.58 0.64 8.18
N GLY A 132 0.63 -0.35 9.07
CA GLY A 132 1.75 -1.26 9.30
C GLY A 132 2.96 -0.62 9.98
N LEU A 133 3.36 0.57 9.55
CA LEU A 133 4.46 1.37 10.09
C LEU A 133 4.05 2.85 10.22
N PRO A 134 4.67 3.60 11.14
CA PRO A 134 4.43 5.03 11.23
C PRO A 134 4.87 5.73 9.94
N ILE A 135 3.95 6.43 9.29
CA ILE A 135 4.22 7.24 8.09
C ILE A 135 4.66 8.62 8.55
N GLN A 136 5.83 9.07 8.07
CA GLN A 136 6.41 10.37 8.35
C GLN A 136 6.46 11.22 7.07
N VAL A 137 6.03 12.47 7.16
CA VAL A 137 6.00 13.44 6.05
C VAL A 137 6.50 14.79 6.55
N GLY A 138 7.63 15.26 6.02
CA GLY A 138 8.26 16.52 6.39
C GLY A 138 9.68 16.63 5.86
N ASP A 139 10.30 17.78 6.05
CA ASP A 139 11.74 17.99 5.80
C ASP A 139 12.46 17.93 7.15
N LEU A 140 13.60 17.21 7.20
CA LEU A 140 14.45 17.12 8.40
C LEU A 140 15.16 18.45 8.66
#